data_AF-A0AAP4UGA6-F1
#
_entry.id   AF-A0AAP4UGA6-F1
#
_cell.length_a   1.000
_cell.length_b   1.000
_cell.length_c   1.000
_cell.angle_alpha   90.00
_cell.angle_beta   90.00
_cell.angle_gamma   90.00
#
_symmetry.space_group_name_H-M   'P 1'
#
loop_
_entity.id
_entity.type
_entity.pdbx_description
1 polymer ?
#
loop_
_entity_poly.entity_id
_entity_poly.type
_entity_poly.pdbx_seq_one_letter_code
_entity_poly.pdbx_strand_id
1 'polypeptide(L)'
;MSKIISLLERIGQDANLAAAVDYNEAIEQSELSLELKKSLLSKDVYSLTEQLNVQAELVCGLLPAEEDEDKDGDDEEDKPTEEKASQLEFV
;
A
#
# COMPACT_ATOMS: atom_id res chain seq x y z
N MET A 1 10.84 21.52 -1.57
CA MET A 1 10.91 20.13 -1.04
C MET A 1 10.63 20.17 0.45
N SER A 2 9.94 19.16 0.98
CA SER A 2 9.69 19.03 2.42
C SER A 2 10.96 18.50 3.10
N LYS A 3 11.38 19.12 4.21
CA LYS A 3 12.63 18.79 4.92
C LYS A 3 12.68 17.32 5.36
N ILE A 4 11.53 16.76 5.75
CA ILE A 4 11.39 15.36 6.15
C ILE A 4 11.65 14.39 4.99
N ILE A 5 11.16 14.70 3.79
CA ILE A 5 11.32 13.84 2.62
C ILE A 5 12.79 13.80 2.23
N SER A 6 13.48 14.94 2.23
CA SER A 6 14.92 15.00 1.95
C SER A 6 15.76 14.24 2.98
N LEU A 7 15.37 14.27 4.26
CA LEU A 7 16.04 13.48 5.30
C LEU A 7 15.83 11.98 5.08
N LEU A 8 14.59 11.55 4.86
CA LEU A 8 14.24 10.15 4.64
C LEU A 8 14.87 9.59 3.36
N GLU A 9 14.92 10.40 2.29
CA GLU A 9 15.63 10.08 1.05
C GLU A 9 17.12 9.84 1.33
N ARG A 10 17.78 10.74 2.06
CA ARG A 10 19.20 10.60 2.41
C ARG A 10 19.46 9.33 3.23
N ILE A 11 18.59 9.04 4.21
CA ILE A 11 18.69 7.83 5.04
C ILE A 11 18.48 6.56 4.19
N GLY A 12 17.59 6.60 3.19
CA GLY A 12 17.35 5.47 2.29
C GLY A 12 18.44 5.26 1.25
N GLN A 13 19.14 6.32 0.85
CA GLN A 13 20.23 6.26 -0.14
C GLN A 13 21.58 5.87 0.48
N ASP A 14 21.84 6.25 1.73
CA ASP A 14 23.11 5.98 2.40
C ASP A 14 22.96 4.88 3.47
N ALA A 15 23.50 3.69 3.16
CA ALA A 15 23.46 2.53 4.04
C ALA A 15 24.16 2.75 5.40
N ASN A 16 25.11 3.70 5.48
CA ASN A 16 25.76 4.04 6.75
C ASN A 16 24.84 4.89 7.64
N LEU A 17 24.05 5.79 7.05
CA LEU A 17 23.05 6.59 7.77
C LEU A 17 21.87 5.77 8.32
N ALA A 18 21.69 4.54 7.82
CA ALA A 18 20.75 3.58 8.39
C ALA A 18 21.26 2.91 9.68
N ALA A 19 22.55 3.06 10.02
CA ALA A 19 23.11 2.58 11.28
C ALA A 19 22.57 3.40 12.46
N ALA A 20 22.36 2.75 13.61
CA ALA A 20 21.60 3.32 14.72
C ALA A 20 22.18 4.65 15.30
N VAL A 21 23.51 4.82 15.27
CA VAL A 21 24.16 6.03 15.78
C VAL A 21 23.99 7.19 14.80
N ASP A 22 24.34 6.96 13.53
CA ASP A 22 24.26 7.97 12.47
C ASP A 22 22.81 8.37 12.16
N TYR A 23 21.86 7.44 12.31
CA TYR A 23 20.42 7.71 12.20
C TYR A 23 19.94 8.72 13.25
N ASN A 24 20.27 8.47 14.53
CA ASN A 24 19.83 9.32 15.63
C ASN A 24 20.43 10.73 15.51
N GLU A 25 21.73 10.82 15.22
CA GLU A 25 22.42 12.10 15.05
C GLU A 25 21.84 12.89 13.86
N ALA A 26 21.57 12.23 12.74
CA ALA A 26 20.94 12.86 11.58
C ALA A 26 19.54 13.44 11.88
N ILE A 27 18.77 12.80 12.75
CA ILE A 27 17.45 13.29 13.17
C ILE A 27 17.59 14.44 14.15
N GLU A 28 18.49 14.35 15.12
CA GLU A 28 18.72 15.40 16.11
C GLU A 28 19.18 16.71 15.44
N GLN A 29 20.09 16.62 14.48
CA GLN A 29 20.60 17.77 13.71
C GLN A 29 19.62 18.31 12.66
N SER A 30 18.55 17.59 12.36
CA SER A 30 17.57 18.04 11.36
C SER A 30 16.72 19.22 11.85
N GLU A 31 16.24 20.04 10.92
CA GLU A 31 15.29 21.13 11.21
C GLU A 31 13.83 20.66 11.17
N LEU A 32 13.55 19.50 11.77
CA LEU A 32 12.21 18.93 11.90
C LEU A 32 11.51 19.38 13.19
N SER A 33 10.17 19.28 13.21
CA SER A 33 9.40 19.50 14.43
C SER A 33 9.77 18.47 15.50
N LEU A 34 9.61 18.86 16.78
CA LEU A 34 9.88 17.96 17.91
C LEU A 34 9.05 16.67 17.82
N GLU A 35 7.80 16.77 17.37
CA GLU A 35 6.92 15.62 17.21
C GLU A 35 7.43 14.66 16.14
N LEU A 36 7.90 15.16 14.99
CA LEU A 36 8.49 14.32 13.94
C LEU A 36 9.78 13.66 14.40
N LYS A 37 10.66 14.41 15.08
CA LYS A 37 11.90 13.85 15.64
C LYS A 37 11.60 12.72 16.62
N LYS A 38 10.61 12.93 17.50
CA LYS A 38 10.18 11.92 18.46
C LYS A 38 9.68 10.66 17.75
N SER A 39 8.77 10.79 16.79
CA SER A 39 8.23 9.64 16.03
C SER A 39 9.32 8.87 15.29
N LEU A 40 10.31 9.57 14.71
CA LEU A 40 11.44 8.94 14.02
C LEU A 40 12.36 8.19 15.00
N LEU A 41 12.76 8.83 16.11
CA LEU A 41 13.64 8.22 17.11
C LEU A 41 12.99 7.02 17.82
N SER A 42 11.69 7.07 18.07
CA SER A 42 10.94 5.95 18.65
C SER A 42 10.54 4.89 17.61
N LYS A 43 10.81 5.11 16.33
CA LYS A 43 10.34 4.28 15.20
C LYS A 43 8.83 4.05 15.24
N ASP A 44 8.08 5.05 15.67
CA ASP A 44 6.62 5.01 15.73
C ASP A 44 6.05 5.25 14.34
N VAL A 45 5.88 4.15 13.60
CA VAL A 45 5.36 4.16 12.23
C VAL A 45 3.93 4.70 12.19
N TYR A 46 3.10 4.41 13.19
CA TYR A 46 1.70 4.84 13.19
C TYR A 46 1.61 6.37 13.26
N SER A 47 2.28 6.96 14.25
CA SER A 47 2.34 8.42 14.40
C SER A 47 2.98 9.07 13.18
N LEU A 48 4.03 8.46 12.61
CA LEU A 48 4.69 8.97 11.42
C LEU A 48 3.78 8.94 10.18
N THR A 49 2.96 7.90 10.01
CA THR A 49 1.97 7.79 8.93
C THR A 49 0.89 8.86 9.03
N GLU A 50 0.37 9.14 10.24
CA GLU A 50 -0.59 10.23 10.45
C GLU A 50 0.05 11.60 10.20
N GLN A 51 1.24 11.84 10.77
CA GLN A 51 1.96 13.12 10.61
C GLN A 51 2.34 13.43 9.16
N LEU A 52 2.67 12.40 8.38
CA LEU A 52 3.03 12.53 6.97
C LEU A 52 1.86 12.33 6.01
N ASN A 53 0.67 12.00 6.55
CA ASN A 53 -0.55 11.74 5.79
C ASN A 53 -0.34 10.74 4.64
N VAL A 54 0.39 9.64 4.90
CA VAL A 54 0.84 8.67 3.87
C VAL A 54 -0.18 7.54 3.65
N GLN A 55 -1.36 7.63 4.26
CA GLN A 55 -2.36 6.58 4.16
C GLN A 55 -3.10 6.68 2.83
N ALA A 56 -2.60 5.96 1.82
CA ALA A 56 -3.34 5.76 0.58
C ALA A 56 -4.39 4.65 0.81
N GLU A 57 -5.66 5.02 0.91
CA GLU A 57 -6.76 4.05 0.79
C GLU A 57 -6.85 3.60 -0.68
N LEU A 58 -6.07 2.58 -1.05
CA LEU A 58 -6.19 1.92 -2.35
C LEU A 58 -7.29 0.87 -2.27
N VAL A 59 -8.48 1.23 -2.77
CA VAL A 59 -9.60 0.29 -2.93
C VAL A 59 -9.64 -0.18 -4.38
N CYS A 60 -9.34 -1.46 -4.62
CA CYS A 60 -9.53 -2.10 -5.92
C CYS A 60 -10.89 -2.81 -5.93
N GLY A 61 -11.81 -2.33 -6.76
CA GLY A 61 -13.10 -2.99 -7.00
C GLY A 61 -13.12 -3.67 -8.36
N LEU A 62 -13.52 -4.95 -8.39
CA LEU A 62 -13.98 -5.59 -9.62
C LEU A 62 -15.51 -5.50 -9.61
N LEU A 63 -16.09 -4.76 -10.56
CA LEU A 63 -17.54 -4.79 -10.77
C LEU A 63 -17.83 -5.97 -11.71
N PRO A 64 -18.73 -6.90 -11.35
CA PRO A 64 -19.23 -7.88 -12.30
C PRO A 64 -19.85 -7.13 -13.49
N ALA A 65 -19.74 -7.69 -14.69
CA ALA A 65 -20.46 -7.17 -15.84
C ALA A 65 -21.96 -7.13 -15.50
N GLU A 66 -22.64 -6.03 -15.83
CA GLU A 66 -24.09 -6.04 -15.83
C GLU A 66 -24.52 -7.13 -16.81
N GLU A 67 -25.32 -8.09 -16.35
CA GLU A 67 -26.03 -8.97 -17.27
C GLU A 67 -26.95 -8.05 -18.07
N ASP A 68 -26.58 -7.77 -19.32
CA ASP A 68 -27.52 -7.23 -20.29
C ASP A 68 -28.74 -8.14 -20.20
N GLU A 69 -29.91 -7.60 -19.82
CA GLU A 69 -31.18 -8.30 -19.93
C GLU A 69 -31.41 -8.53 -21.43
N ASP A 70 -30.79 -9.59 -21.95
CA ASP A 70 -31.02 -10.12 -23.28
C ASP A 70 -32.51 -10.46 -23.34
N LYS A 71 -33.26 -9.59 -24.01
CA LYS A 71 -34.58 -9.92 -24.52
C LYS A 71 -34.42 -10.93 -25.65
N ASP A 72 -34.03 -12.16 -25.31
CA ASP A 72 -34.04 -13.26 -26.25
C ASP A 72 -35.47 -13.78 -26.38
N GLY A 73 -36.11 -13.29 -27.42
CA GLY A 73 -37.09 -14.08 -28.15
C GLY A 73 -36.37 -15.16 -28.95
N ASP A 74 -36.47 -16.38 -28.40
CA ASP A 74 -36.63 -17.67 -29.07
C ASP A 74 -35.54 -18.23 -30.01
N ASP A 75 -35.18 -19.47 -29.64
CA ASP A 75 -34.68 -20.61 -30.44
C ASP A 75 -33.28 -20.51 -31.10
N GLU A 76 -32.36 -21.37 -30.68
CA GLU A 76 -32.20 -22.71 -31.27
C GLU A 76 -31.27 -23.61 -30.44
N GLU A 77 -31.65 -24.89 -30.37
CA GLU A 77 -30.94 -25.99 -29.72
C GLU A 77 -29.58 -26.32 -30.37
N ASP A 78 -28.51 -26.48 -29.58
CA ASP A 78 -27.60 -27.63 -29.72
C ASP A 78 -26.76 -27.88 -28.43
N LYS A 79 -26.68 -29.15 -28.02
CA LYS A 79 -25.90 -29.66 -26.87
C LYS A 79 -24.57 -30.27 -27.40
N PRO A 80 -23.71 -30.91 -26.58
CA PRO A 80 -23.22 -30.65 -25.23
C PRO A 80 -21.66 -30.67 -25.17
N THR A 81 -21.02 -30.23 -24.09
CA THR A 81 -19.87 -30.98 -23.53
C THR A 81 -19.62 -30.65 -22.07
N GLU A 82 -19.59 -31.72 -21.28
CA GLU A 82 -19.20 -31.85 -19.89
C GLU A 82 -17.68 -31.64 -19.75
N GLU A 83 -17.24 -30.68 -18.94
CA GLU A 83 -15.89 -30.73 -18.35
C GLU A 83 -15.95 -30.31 -16.87
N LYS A 84 -15.92 -31.33 -16.01
CA LYS A 84 -15.66 -31.21 -14.58
C LYS A 84 -14.21 -30.76 -14.37
N ALA A 85 -14.01 -29.55 -13.86
CA ALA A 85 -12.74 -29.15 -13.25
C ALA A 85 -12.97 -28.90 -11.75
N SER A 86 -12.24 -29.69 -10.97
CA SER A 86 -12.33 -29.90 -9.53
C SER A 86 -12.44 -28.64 -8.67
N GLN A 87 -13.34 -28.71 -7.68
CA GLN A 87 -13.27 -27.94 -6.44
C GLN A 87 -11.90 -28.15 -5.79
N LEU A 88 -11.13 -27.07 -5.69
CA LEU A 88 -10.02 -26.94 -4.75
C LEU A 88 -10.56 -26.17 -3.54
N GLU A 89 -11.13 -26.89 -2.57
CA GLU A 89 -11.19 -26.38 -1.20
C GLU A 89 -9.83 -26.60 -0.56
N PHE A 90 -9.14 -25.50 -0.22
CA PHE A 90 -8.02 -25.52 0.71
C PHE A 90 -8.48 -24.83 2.00
N VAL A 91 -8.70 -25.68 3.02
CA VAL A 91 -8.65 -25.53 4.49
C VAL A 91 -9.20 -24.25 5.12
#